data_AF-A0A7J6TH81-F1
#
_entry.id   AF-A0A7J6TH81-F1
#
_cell.length_a   1.000
_cell.length_b   1.000
_cell.length_c   1.000
_cell.angle_alpha   90.00
_cell.angle_beta   90.00
_cell.angle_gamma   90.00
#
_symmetry.space_group_name_H-M   'P 1'
#
loop_
_entity.id
_entity.type
_entity.pdbx_description
1 polymer ?
#
loop_
_entity_poly.entity_id
_entity_poly.type
_entity_poly.pdbx_seq_one_letter_code
_entity_poly.pdbx_strand_id
1 'polypeptide(L)'
;MRDMLGINVEQQTYLSRYFLSEHLVPAERGRLCIVSSIVAYSLGSANSLYFSAKSYLSQFGRSLAHECRTLGCGVLTIQPGAMADTNFSSAGDCENSAIFKVVEGITISPLSRDRHIEG
;
A
#
# COMPACT_ATOMS: atom_id res chain seq x y z
N MET A 1 4.00 -6.38 -18.18
CA MET A 1 2.76 -7.05 -17.72
C MET A 1 3.05 -8.08 -16.62
N ARG A 2 3.93 -9.07 -16.87
CA ARG A 2 4.35 -10.08 -15.87
C ARG A 2 4.87 -9.45 -14.58
N ASP A 3 5.71 -8.42 -14.65
CA ASP A 3 6.38 -7.89 -13.46
C ASP A 3 5.41 -7.23 -12.48
N MET A 4 4.41 -6.48 -12.97
CA MET A 4 3.45 -5.79 -12.11
C MET A 4 2.54 -6.74 -11.34
N LEU A 5 1.94 -7.72 -12.01
CA LEU A 5 1.09 -8.72 -11.35
C LEU A 5 1.94 -9.71 -10.55
N GLY A 6 3.10 -10.12 -11.07
CA GLY A 6 4.03 -11.00 -10.37
C GLY A 6 4.42 -10.41 -9.02
N ILE A 7 4.94 -9.18 -8.99
CA ILE A 7 5.40 -8.58 -7.74
C ILE A 7 4.25 -8.18 -6.80
N ASN A 8 3.15 -7.62 -7.32
CA ASN A 8 2.08 -7.10 -6.45
C ASN A 8 1.05 -8.15 -6.05
N VAL A 9 0.79 -9.16 -6.88
CA VAL A 9 -0.24 -10.18 -6.65
C VAL A 9 0.42 -11.49 -6.24
N GLU A 10 1.20 -12.10 -7.15
CA GLU A 10 1.71 -13.45 -6.94
C GLU A 10 2.65 -13.53 -5.73
N GLN A 11 3.67 -12.66 -5.68
CA GLN A 11 4.65 -12.66 -4.60
C GLN A 11 4.02 -12.30 -3.26
N GLN A 12 3.14 -11.28 -3.23
CA GLN A 12 2.45 -10.89 -2.01
C GLN A 12 1.57 -12.03 -1.46
N THR A 13 0.83 -12.71 -2.32
CA THR A 13 -0.01 -13.86 -1.92
C THR A 13 0.82 -15.04 -1.47
N TYR A 14 1.91 -15.35 -2.17
CA TYR A 14 2.83 -16.42 -1.81
C TYR A 14 3.47 -16.19 -0.44
N LEU A 15 4.03 -15.00 -0.21
CA LEU A 15 4.67 -14.64 1.06
C LEU A 15 3.65 -14.59 2.20
N SER A 16 2.45 -14.03 1.95
CA SER A 16 1.37 -14.01 2.95
C SER A 16 1.00 -15.41 3.40
N ARG A 17 0.80 -16.33 2.45
CA ARG A 17 0.52 -17.74 2.74
C ARG A 17 1.64 -18.38 3.55
N TYR A 18 2.89 -18.23 3.09
CA TYR A 18 4.06 -18.84 3.73
C TYR A 18 4.23 -18.36 5.18
N PHE A 19 4.24 -17.05 5.43
CA PHE A 19 4.41 -16.52 6.79
C PHE A 19 3.21 -16.83 7.70
N LEU A 20 1.99 -16.87 7.15
CA LEU A 20 0.82 -17.28 7.92
C LEU A 20 0.93 -18.75 8.32
N SER A 21 1.21 -19.67 7.39
CA SER A 21 1.21 -21.11 7.64
C SER A 21 2.41 -21.57 8.47
N GLU A 22 3.61 -21.09 8.16
CA GLU A 22 4.84 -21.60 8.76
C GLU A 22 5.21 -20.89 10.08
N HIS A 23 4.69 -19.68 10.32
CA HIS A 23 5.16 -18.86 11.43
C HIS A 23 4.03 -18.29 12.31
N LEU A 24 3.07 -17.55 11.75
CA LEU A 24 2.12 -16.77 12.55
C LEU A 24 1.03 -17.63 13.20
N VAL A 25 0.45 -18.57 12.45
CA VAL A 25 -0.60 -19.47 12.95
C VAL A 25 -0.03 -20.48 13.96
N PRO A 26 1.08 -21.20 13.69
CA PRO A 26 1.64 -22.14 14.67
C PRO A 26 2.10 -21.46 15.97
N ALA A 27 2.51 -20.20 15.90
CA ALA A 27 2.92 -19.44 17.08
C ALA A 27 1.75 -18.81 17.84
N GLU A 28 0.53 -18.88 17.29
CA GLU A 28 -0.69 -18.22 17.77
C GLU A 28 -0.48 -16.74 18.13
N ARG A 29 0.45 -16.07 17.45
CA ARG A 29 0.81 -14.68 17.70
C ARG A 29 1.44 -14.00 16.49
N GLY A 30 1.30 -12.69 16.44
CA GLY A 30 1.92 -11.83 15.43
C GLY A 30 0.92 -11.26 14.43
N ARG A 31 1.42 -10.41 13.52
CA ARG A 31 0.59 -9.74 12.52
C ARG A 31 1.25 -9.70 11.15
N LEU A 32 0.45 -9.94 10.12
CA LEU A 32 0.81 -9.70 8.72
C LEU A 32 0.32 -8.30 8.30
N CYS A 33 1.20 -7.48 7.75
CA CYS A 33 0.85 -6.17 7.19
C CYS A 33 0.93 -6.22 5.66
N ILE A 34 -0.18 -5.94 5.00
CA ILE A 34 -0.29 -5.89 3.54
C ILE A 34 -0.35 -4.44 3.09
N VAL A 35 0.52 -4.03 2.18
CA VAL A 35 0.57 -2.67 1.65
C VAL A 35 -0.18 -2.60 0.31
N SER A 36 -1.40 -2.08 0.39
CA SER A 36 -2.22 -1.74 -0.77
C SER A 36 -1.99 -0.28 -1.17
N SER A 37 -3.02 0.44 -1.63
CA SER A 37 -3.00 1.86 -1.96
C SER A 37 -4.42 2.41 -2.00
N ILE A 38 -4.59 3.73 -1.82
CA ILE A 38 -5.89 4.40 -1.99
C ILE A 38 -6.45 4.24 -3.42
N VAL A 39 -5.59 4.00 -4.42
CA VAL A 39 -6.05 3.79 -5.81
C VAL A 39 -6.85 2.51 -5.99
N ALA A 40 -6.85 1.60 -5.00
CA ALA A 40 -7.65 0.39 -5.01
C ALA A 40 -9.16 0.63 -5.14
N TYR A 41 -9.62 1.85 -4.82
CA TYR A 41 -11.02 2.27 -4.94
C TYR A 41 -11.26 3.31 -6.03
N SER A 42 -10.21 3.69 -6.74
CA SER A 42 -10.27 4.73 -7.78
C SER A 42 -10.39 4.09 -9.15
N LEU A 43 -11.10 4.77 -10.04
CA LEU A 43 -11.07 4.50 -11.48
C LEU A 43 -10.09 5.51 -12.09
N GLY A 44 -9.05 5.05 -12.79
CA GLY A 44 -8.04 5.94 -13.34
C GLY A 44 -7.27 5.34 -14.51
N SER A 45 -6.91 6.19 -15.48
CA SER A 45 -6.30 5.80 -16.76
C SER A 45 -4.79 5.60 -16.72
N ALA A 46 -4.11 5.94 -15.63
CA ALA A 46 -2.65 5.98 -15.59
C ALA A 46 -1.97 4.60 -15.48
N ASN A 47 -2.59 3.59 -14.84
CA ASN A 47 -2.04 2.22 -14.77
C ASN A 47 -3.10 1.19 -14.34
N SER A 48 -3.88 0.65 -15.28
CA SER A 48 -5.00 -0.25 -15.02
C SER A 48 -4.60 -1.54 -14.27
N LEU A 49 -3.42 -2.08 -14.58
CA LEU A 49 -2.91 -3.29 -13.94
C LEU A 49 -2.50 -3.05 -12.49
N TYR A 50 -1.83 -1.93 -12.20
CA TYR A 50 -1.47 -1.57 -10.84
C TYR A 50 -2.72 -1.32 -9.98
N PHE A 51 -3.70 -0.57 -10.50
CA PHE A 51 -4.95 -0.28 -9.80
C PHE A 51 -5.67 -1.59 -9.48
N SER A 52 -5.83 -2.47 -10.47
CA SER A 52 -6.44 -3.80 -10.29
C SER A 52 -5.68 -4.65 -9.27
N ALA A 53 -4.35 -4.64 -9.30
CA ALA A 53 -3.53 -5.38 -8.32
C ALA A 53 -3.73 -4.84 -6.89
N LYS A 54 -3.82 -3.51 -6.70
CA LYS A 54 -4.10 -2.92 -5.39
C LYS A 54 -5.54 -3.16 -4.92
N SER A 55 -6.52 -3.21 -5.83
CA SER A 55 -7.87 -3.66 -5.51
C SER A 55 -7.86 -5.12 -5.04
N TYR A 56 -7.13 -6.01 -5.73
CA TYR A 56 -6.92 -7.40 -5.31
C TYR A 56 -6.34 -7.46 -3.90
N LEU A 57 -5.23 -6.77 -3.62
CA LEU A 57 -4.61 -6.77 -2.29
C LEU A 57 -5.54 -6.27 -1.19
N SER A 58 -6.36 -5.27 -1.48
CA SER A 58 -7.35 -4.74 -0.55
C SER A 58 -8.43 -5.75 -0.22
N GLN A 59 -8.92 -6.49 -1.20
CA GLN A 59 -9.90 -7.57 -0.96
C GLN A 59 -9.25 -8.76 -0.28
N PHE A 60 -8.09 -9.20 -0.77
CA PHE A 60 -7.31 -10.32 -0.25
C PHE A 60 -6.99 -10.14 1.23
N GLY A 61 -6.45 -8.98 1.62
CA GLY A 61 -6.12 -8.72 3.02
C GLY A 61 -7.34 -8.64 3.94
N ARG A 62 -8.48 -8.13 3.46
CA ARG A 62 -9.75 -8.16 4.21
C ARG A 62 -10.27 -9.58 4.41
N SER A 63 -10.22 -10.41 3.37
CA SER A 63 -10.60 -11.82 3.45
C SER A 63 -9.68 -12.59 4.39
N LEU A 64 -8.36 -12.42 4.28
CA LEU A 64 -7.40 -13.04 5.19
C LEU A 64 -7.57 -12.59 6.64
N ALA A 65 -7.78 -11.29 6.88
CA ALA A 65 -8.06 -10.78 8.22
C ALA A 65 -9.31 -11.45 8.81
N HIS A 66 -10.31 -11.74 7.97
CA HIS A 66 -11.52 -12.44 8.40
C HIS A 66 -11.23 -13.87 8.81
N GLU A 67 -10.46 -14.61 8.02
CA GLU A 67 -10.03 -15.99 8.30
C GLU A 67 -9.15 -16.08 9.55
N CYS A 68 -8.27 -15.10 9.78
CA CYS A 68 -7.31 -15.13 10.88
C CYS A 68 -7.91 -14.79 12.25
N ARG A 69 -9.15 -14.28 12.34
CA ARG A 69 -9.73 -13.80 13.62
C ARG A 69 -9.75 -14.84 14.74
N THR A 70 -9.81 -16.13 14.41
CA THR A 70 -9.86 -17.22 15.36
C THR A 70 -8.54 -17.97 15.50
N LEU A 71 -7.47 -17.50 14.85
CA LEU A 71 -6.19 -18.21 14.74
C LEU A 71 -5.07 -17.60 15.62
N GLY A 72 -5.40 -16.69 16.54
CA GLY A 72 -4.42 -16.03 17.43
C GLY A 72 -3.50 -15.00 16.75
N CYS A 73 -3.51 -14.91 15.42
CA CYS A 73 -2.77 -13.94 14.63
C CYS A 73 -3.69 -12.89 13.98
N GLY A 74 -3.11 -11.83 13.42
CA GLY A 74 -3.87 -10.76 12.77
C GLY A 74 -3.35 -10.39 11.40
N VAL A 75 -4.24 -9.83 10.57
CA VAL A 75 -3.86 -9.24 9.27
C VAL A 75 -4.35 -7.80 9.24
N LEU A 76 -3.46 -6.89 8.85
CA LEU A 76 -3.77 -5.47 8.63
C LEU A 76 -3.47 -5.14 7.17
N THR A 77 -4.39 -4.46 6.50
CA THR A 77 -4.13 -3.88 5.19
C THR A 77 -4.07 -2.37 5.32
N ILE A 78 -2.95 -1.78 4.92
CA ILE A 78 -2.78 -0.32 4.86
C ILE A 78 -2.87 0.16 3.42
N GLN A 79 -3.41 1.36 3.22
CA GLN A 79 -3.66 1.94 1.90
C GLN A 79 -3.05 3.34 1.83
N PRO A 80 -1.75 3.43 1.53
CA PRO A 80 -1.07 4.71 1.35
C PRO A 80 -1.64 5.53 0.18
N GLY A 81 -1.66 6.85 0.39
CA GLY A 81 -1.81 7.85 -0.68
C GLY A 81 -0.54 8.00 -1.51
N ALA A 82 -0.51 9.01 -2.39
CA ALA A 82 0.74 9.40 -3.04
C ALA A 82 1.72 9.90 -1.96
N MET A 83 2.95 9.36 -2.01
CA MET A 83 3.99 9.66 -1.04
C MET A 83 5.13 10.38 -1.76
N ALA A 84 5.30 11.67 -1.45
CA ALA A 84 6.30 12.53 -2.08
C ALA A 84 7.74 12.08 -1.78
N ASP A 85 7.99 11.56 -0.58
CA ASP A 85 9.33 11.16 -0.11
C ASP A 85 9.69 9.71 -0.48
N THR A 86 9.27 9.23 -1.65
CA THR A 86 9.58 7.86 -2.11
C THR A 86 9.98 7.83 -3.58
N ASN A 87 10.79 6.84 -3.98
CA ASN A 87 11.14 6.63 -5.39
C ASN A 87 10.03 5.93 -6.20
N PHE A 88 8.81 5.84 -5.65
CA PHE A 88 7.74 5.06 -6.26
C PHE A 88 7.18 5.74 -7.53
N SER A 89 7.01 7.06 -7.50
CA SER A 89 6.49 7.81 -8.64
C SER A 89 7.38 7.66 -9.88
N SER A 90 8.69 7.80 -9.67
CA SER A 90 9.70 7.67 -10.71
C SER A 90 9.84 6.23 -11.22
N ALA A 91 9.92 5.24 -10.32
CA ALA A 91 10.01 3.83 -10.72
C ALA A 91 8.76 3.32 -11.44
N GLY A 92 7.59 3.90 -11.16
CA GLY A 92 6.31 3.54 -11.76
C GLY A 92 5.86 4.42 -12.94
N ASP A 93 6.70 5.37 -13.37
CA ASP A 93 6.39 6.39 -14.39
C ASP A 93 5.02 7.05 -14.18
N CYS A 94 4.73 7.42 -12.93
CA CYS A 94 3.41 7.91 -12.50
C CYS A 94 3.45 9.29 -11.86
N GLU A 95 4.58 10.00 -11.98
CA GLU A 95 4.78 11.41 -11.58
C GLU A 95 3.70 12.32 -12.17
N ASN A 96 3.30 12.05 -13.42
CA ASN A 96 2.30 12.85 -14.12
C ASN A 96 0.84 12.50 -13.80
N SER A 97 0.60 11.47 -13.00
CA SER A 97 -0.76 11.05 -12.65
C SER A 97 -1.40 12.03 -11.66
N ALA A 98 -2.73 12.16 -11.74
CA ALA A 98 -3.48 13.14 -10.95
C ALA A 98 -3.22 13.02 -9.43
N ILE A 99 -3.00 11.80 -8.92
CA ILE A 99 -2.77 11.55 -7.51
C ILE A 99 -1.44 12.14 -7.01
N PHE A 100 -0.38 12.09 -7.82
CA PHE A 100 0.93 12.66 -7.46
C PHE A 100 0.95 14.18 -7.65
N LYS A 101 0.27 14.70 -8.68
CA LYS A 101 0.10 16.16 -8.88
C LYS A 101 -0.70 16.84 -7.76
N VAL A 102 -1.74 16.17 -7.25
CA VAL A 102 -2.50 16.69 -6.11
C VAL A 102 -1.63 16.73 -4.85
N VAL A 103 -0.78 15.72 -4.62
CA VAL A 103 0.13 15.70 -3.48
C VAL A 103 1.23 16.77 -3.60
N GLU A 104 1.80 17.00 -4.78
CA GLU A 104 2.72 18.13 -5.01
C GLU A 104 2.03 19.47 -4.73
N GLY A 105 0.79 19.65 -5.19
CA GLY A 105 0.00 20.87 -4.95
C GLY A 105 -0.41 21.08 -3.49
N ILE A 106 -0.51 20.02 -2.68
CA ILE A 106 -0.77 20.11 -1.23
C ILE A 106 0.52 20.38 -0.46
N THR A 107 1.66 19.88 -0.94
CA THR A 107 2.98 20.06 -0.30
C THR A 107 3.45 21.52 -0.32
N ILE A 108 2.86 22.40 -1.14
CA ILE A 108 3.06 23.85 -1.08
C ILE A 108 2.14 24.56 -0.07
N SER A 109 2.32 24.23 1.21
CA SER A 109 2.28 25.22 2.28
C SER A 109 3.24 24.76 3.37
N PRO A 110 4.48 25.28 3.40
CA PRO A 110 5.30 25.17 4.59
C PRO A 110 4.64 26.01 5.68
N LEU A 111 3.77 25.40 6.47
CA LEU A 111 3.39 25.98 7.75
C LEU A 111 4.65 26.04 8.62
N SER A 112 5.07 27.28 8.86
CA SER A 112 5.89 27.74 9.99
C SER A 112 7.29 27.12 10.14
N ARG A 113 8.27 27.59 9.36
CA ARG A 113 9.68 27.50 9.79
C ARG A 113 10.46 28.80 9.95
N ASP A 114 9.88 29.97 9.68
CA ASP A 114 10.51 31.25 10.03
C ASP A 114 9.52 32.21 10.70
N ARG A 115 9.36 32.08 12.02
CA ARG A 115 9.27 33.26 12.87
C ARG A 115 10.57 33.30 13.66
N HIS A 116 11.54 34.04 13.13
CA HIS A 116 12.68 34.49 13.90
C HIS A 116 12.18 35.22 15.14
N ILE A 117 12.61 34.71 16.28
CA ILE A 117 12.67 35.43 17.55
C ILE A 117 13.86 36.38 17.42
N GLU A 118 13.58 37.64 17.13
CA GLU A 118 14.42 38.79 17.48
C GLU A 118 13.42 39.86 17.97
N GLY A 119 13.49 40.39 19.19
CA GLY A 119 14.69 40.73 19.96
C GLY A 119 14.97 42.19 19.72
#